data_AF-A0A5P6VU87-F1
#
_entry.id   AF-A0A5P6VU87-F1
#
_cell.length_a   1.000
_cell.length_b   1.000
_cell.length_c   1.000
_cell.angle_alpha   90.00
_cell.angle_beta   90.00
_cell.angle_gamma   90.00
#
_symmetry.space_group_name_H-M   'P 1'
#
loop_
_entity.id
_entity.type
_entity.pdbx_description
1 polymer ?
#
loop_
_entity_poly.entity_id
_entity_poly.type
_entity_poly.pdbx_seq_one_letter_code
_entity_poly.pdbx_strand_id
1 'polypeptide(L)'
;MQKVDKGTRLADDLLKFIEGCSWIEVKEHIANLVRNWEFSDWETMFVAKVNGNIIGMASVMKEDYYPLPELYPWVSCVFVSEEYRGYRISGKLIDFANEYLKEQGFTRSYIPTPWENAGLYEHFGYSFVKEITNYGGDDDFLYSKEIK
;
A
#
# COMPACT_ATOMS: atom_id res chain seq x y z
N MET A 1 6.74 -7.71 9.84
CA MET A 1 5.49 -7.26 9.18
C MET A 1 4.33 -8.00 9.80
N GLN A 2 3.16 -7.38 9.85
CA GLN A 2 1.94 -8.02 10.35
C GLN A 2 0.77 -7.63 9.45
N LYS A 3 -0.07 -8.60 9.10
CA LYS A 3 -1.40 -8.34 8.52
C LYS A 3 -2.32 -7.82 9.61
N VAL A 4 -3.19 -6.89 9.25
CA VAL A 4 -4.17 -6.29 10.15
C VAL A 4 -5.54 -6.91 9.90
N ASP A 5 -6.17 -7.41 10.96
CA ASP A 5 -7.51 -7.99 10.90
C ASP A 5 -8.53 -7.13 11.64
N LYS A 6 -9.79 -7.20 11.19
CA LYS A 6 -10.91 -6.41 11.72
C LYS A 6 -11.09 -6.61 13.23
N GLY A 7 -11.29 -5.52 13.95
CA GLY A 7 -11.62 -5.57 15.39
C GLY A 7 -10.45 -6.03 16.28
N THR A 8 -9.23 -6.06 15.74
CA THR A 8 -8.02 -6.33 16.53
C THR A 8 -7.46 -5.05 17.11
N ARG A 9 -6.72 -5.17 18.23
CA ARG A 9 -5.92 -4.05 18.77
C ARG A 9 -4.94 -3.47 17.73
N LEU A 10 -4.46 -4.30 16.81
CA LEU A 10 -3.57 -3.84 15.74
C LEU A 10 -4.28 -2.88 14.78
N ALA A 11 -5.58 -3.07 14.52
CA ALA A 11 -6.39 -2.15 13.74
C ALA A 11 -6.54 -0.80 14.45
N ASP A 12 -6.79 -0.81 15.77
CA ASP A 12 -6.85 0.41 16.57
C ASP A 12 -5.51 1.17 16.59
N ASP A 13 -4.41 0.44 16.73
CA ASP A 13 -3.06 1.01 16.71
C ASP A 13 -2.72 1.57 15.31
N LEU A 14 -3.13 0.89 14.23
CA LEU A 14 -2.98 1.38 12.87
C LEU A 14 -3.80 2.65 12.63
N LEU A 15 -5.04 2.72 13.11
CA LEU A 15 -5.86 3.92 12.96
C LEU A 15 -5.18 5.14 13.60
N LYS A 16 -4.67 5.00 14.83
CA LYS A 16 -3.89 6.06 15.50
C LYS A 16 -2.63 6.44 14.72
N PHE A 17 -1.94 5.45 14.15
CA PHE A 17 -0.76 5.70 13.33
C PHE A 17 -1.10 6.52 12.08
N ILE A 18 -2.18 6.18 11.38
CA ILE A 18 -2.65 6.90 10.20
C ILE A 18 -3.01 8.34 10.58
N GLU A 19 -3.81 8.54 11.63
CA GLU A 19 -4.24 9.88 12.08
C GLU A 19 -3.05 10.79 12.46
N GLY A 20 -1.97 10.18 12.99
CA GLY A 20 -0.74 10.87 13.37
C GLY A 20 0.31 11.02 12.27
N CYS A 21 0.12 10.46 11.07
CA CYS A 21 1.14 10.50 10.02
C CYS A 21 1.20 11.87 9.32
N SER A 22 2.31 12.11 8.59
CA SER A 22 2.58 13.38 7.89
C SER A 22 1.81 13.59 6.59
N TRP A 23 1.04 12.59 6.11
CA TRP A 23 0.12 12.79 4.99
C TRP A 23 -1.03 13.70 5.39
N ILE A 24 -1.38 14.64 4.50
CA ILE A 24 -2.45 15.62 4.73
C ILE A 24 -3.69 15.25 3.92
N GLU A 25 -3.55 15.16 2.59
CA GLU A 25 -4.70 15.05 1.68
C GLU A 25 -5.36 13.67 1.70
N VAL A 26 -4.57 12.59 1.70
CA VAL A 26 -5.09 11.20 1.63
C VAL A 26 -5.35 10.57 3.00
N LYS A 27 -4.91 11.22 4.08
CA LYS A 27 -4.91 10.64 5.43
C LYS A 27 -6.30 10.32 5.95
N GLU A 28 -7.24 11.27 5.85
CA GLU A 28 -8.61 11.06 6.34
C GLU A 28 -9.32 9.94 5.58
N HIS A 29 -9.07 9.82 4.28
CA HIS A 29 -9.62 8.75 3.48
C HIS A 29 -9.13 7.37 3.97
N ILE A 30 -7.82 7.21 4.14
CA ILE A 30 -7.22 5.94 4.63
C ILE A 30 -7.68 5.64 6.06
N ALA A 31 -7.78 6.67 6.91
CA ALA A 31 -8.32 6.52 8.27
C ALA A 31 -9.76 6.00 8.24
N ASN A 32 -10.61 6.50 7.34
CA ASN A 32 -11.98 6.01 7.16
C ASN A 32 -12.03 4.57 6.66
N LEU A 33 -11.16 4.16 5.72
CA LEU A 33 -11.07 2.76 5.29
C LEU A 33 -10.85 1.82 6.48
N VAL A 34 -9.92 2.15 7.37
CA VAL A 34 -9.62 1.34 8.57
C VAL A 34 -10.72 1.46 9.62
N ARG A 35 -11.23 2.66 9.88
CA ARG A 35 -12.26 2.96 10.90
C ARG A 35 -13.57 2.24 10.61
N ASN A 36 -14.01 2.27 9.35
CA ASN A 36 -15.23 1.62 8.89
C ASN A 36 -15.00 0.17 8.46
N TRP A 37 -13.73 -0.24 8.32
CA TRP A 37 -13.32 -1.51 7.74
C TRP A 37 -13.92 -1.74 6.35
N GLU A 38 -13.65 -0.79 5.45
CA GLU A 38 -14.07 -0.82 4.04
C GLU A 38 -13.11 -1.68 3.21
N PHE A 39 -12.91 -2.92 3.68
CA PHE A 39 -12.12 -3.95 3.01
C PHE A 39 -12.99 -5.19 2.83
N SER A 40 -12.89 -5.82 1.66
CA SER A 40 -13.66 -7.02 1.30
C SER A 40 -12.76 -8.17 0.87
N ASP A 41 -13.24 -9.40 1.05
CA ASP A 41 -12.55 -10.64 0.65
C ASP A 41 -11.09 -10.72 1.13
N TRP A 42 -10.14 -10.45 0.25
CA TRP A 42 -8.69 -10.50 0.48
C TRP A 42 -8.07 -9.13 0.76
N GLU A 43 -8.81 -8.04 0.61
CA GLU A 43 -8.30 -6.70 0.85
C GLU A 43 -7.94 -6.51 2.33
N THR A 44 -6.81 -5.86 2.59
CA THR A 44 -6.32 -5.69 3.97
C THR A 44 -5.19 -4.66 4.03
N MET A 45 -4.82 -4.29 5.26
CA MET A 45 -3.66 -3.47 5.59
C MET A 45 -2.54 -4.34 6.17
N PHE A 46 -1.30 -3.90 5.96
CA PHE A 46 -0.09 -4.44 6.55
C PHE A 46 0.65 -3.35 7.30
N VAL A 47 1.33 -3.74 8.38
CA VAL A 47 2.14 -2.83 9.18
C VAL A 47 3.55 -3.33 9.41
N ALA A 48 4.47 -2.37 9.43
CA ALA A 48 5.84 -2.55 9.90
C ALA A 48 5.92 -2.09 11.35
N LYS A 49 6.57 -2.88 12.22
CA LYS A 49 6.74 -2.54 13.63
C LYS A 49 8.18 -2.61 14.07
N VAL A 50 8.58 -1.67 14.93
CA VAL A 50 9.86 -1.67 15.67
C VAL A 50 9.53 -1.41 17.14
N ASN A 51 10.04 -2.27 18.03
CA ASN A 51 9.81 -2.18 19.48
C ASN A 51 8.34 -2.02 19.88
N GLY A 52 7.42 -2.65 19.14
CA GLY A 52 5.98 -2.60 19.40
C GLY A 52 5.25 -1.41 18.76
N ASN A 53 5.96 -0.42 18.23
CA ASN A 53 5.38 0.75 17.56
C ASN A 53 5.24 0.51 16.06
N ILE A 54 4.15 0.98 15.45
CA ILE A 54 3.98 1.00 14.00
C ILE A 54 4.86 2.10 13.42
N ILE A 55 5.60 1.78 12.37
CA ILE A 55 6.56 2.67 11.71
C ILE A 55 6.32 2.79 10.20
N GLY A 56 5.31 2.07 9.69
CA GLY A 56 4.94 2.09 8.29
C GLY A 56 3.76 1.17 8.00
N MET A 57 3.14 1.38 6.86
CA MET A 57 1.96 0.66 6.39
C MET A 57 2.01 0.45 4.88
N ALA A 58 1.24 -0.54 4.41
CA ALA A 58 0.86 -0.76 3.03
C ALA A 58 -0.51 -1.43 2.99
N SER A 59 -1.19 -1.41 1.85
CA SER A 59 -2.46 -2.10 1.66
C SER A 59 -2.42 -2.98 0.42
N VAL A 60 -3.38 -3.91 0.35
CA VAL A 60 -3.77 -4.55 -0.91
C VAL A 60 -5.25 -4.37 -1.16
N MET A 61 -5.61 -3.90 -2.35
CA MET A 61 -6.96 -3.43 -2.67
C MET A 61 -7.37 -3.81 -4.10
N LYS A 62 -8.68 -3.91 -4.34
CA LYS A 62 -9.30 -4.09 -5.67
C LYS A 62 -9.30 -2.79 -6.45
N GLU A 63 -9.56 -1.70 -5.77
CA GLU A 63 -9.64 -0.35 -6.33
C GLU A 63 -8.55 0.54 -5.71
N ASP A 64 -8.11 1.52 -6.49
CA ASP A 64 -7.19 2.58 -6.07
C ASP A 64 -7.69 3.91 -6.68
N TYR A 65 -6.97 5.02 -6.49
CA TYR A 65 -7.34 6.36 -6.94
C TYR A 65 -7.26 6.56 -8.48
N TYR A 66 -7.51 5.52 -9.26
CA TYR A 66 -7.41 5.49 -10.72
C TYR A 66 -8.66 4.86 -11.35
N PRO A 67 -9.18 5.41 -12.45
CA PRO A 67 -10.35 4.86 -13.17
C PRO A 67 -9.97 3.64 -14.03
N LEU A 68 -9.38 2.61 -13.44
CA LEU A 68 -8.85 1.41 -14.11
C LEU A 68 -9.40 0.13 -13.46
N PRO A 69 -10.71 -0.16 -13.62
CA PRO A 69 -11.38 -1.27 -12.92
C PRO A 69 -10.88 -2.66 -13.34
N GLU A 70 -10.21 -2.78 -14.48
CA GLU A 70 -9.62 -4.02 -14.96
C GLU A 70 -8.27 -4.37 -14.31
N LEU A 71 -7.65 -3.41 -13.61
CA LEU A 71 -6.37 -3.60 -12.95
C LEU A 71 -6.59 -3.89 -11.47
N TYR A 72 -6.16 -5.08 -11.04
CA TYR A 72 -6.08 -5.48 -9.64
C TYR A 72 -5.23 -6.76 -9.56
N PRO A 73 -4.69 -7.10 -8.38
CA PRO A 73 -4.70 -6.35 -7.11
C PRO A 73 -3.70 -5.18 -7.11
N TRP A 74 -4.07 -4.10 -6.44
CA TRP A 74 -3.20 -2.95 -6.16
C TRP A 74 -2.44 -3.17 -4.85
N VAL A 75 -1.15 -2.83 -4.84
CA VAL A 75 -0.39 -2.57 -3.61
C VAL A 75 -0.38 -1.06 -3.42
N SER A 76 -1.05 -0.57 -2.38
CA SER A 76 -1.33 0.86 -2.21
C SER A 76 -0.98 1.33 -0.80
N CYS A 77 -1.25 2.60 -0.49
CA CYS A 77 -1.06 3.18 0.85
C CYS A 77 0.34 2.94 1.45
N VAL A 78 1.38 2.86 0.62
CA VAL A 78 2.75 2.57 1.09
C VAL A 78 3.32 3.80 1.76
N PHE A 79 3.48 3.74 3.08
CA PHE A 79 4.01 4.83 3.88
C PHE A 79 5.00 4.31 4.93
N VAL A 80 6.07 5.08 5.16
CA VAL A 80 7.05 4.84 6.24
C VAL A 80 7.32 6.16 6.94
N SER A 81 7.26 6.14 8.28
CA SER A 81 7.61 7.27 9.12
C SER A 81 8.99 7.81 8.78
N GLU A 82 9.14 9.12 8.73
CA GLU A 82 10.33 9.82 8.21
C GLU A 82 11.63 9.37 8.87
N GLU A 83 11.63 9.22 10.19
CA GLU A 83 12.78 8.76 10.99
C GLU A 83 13.24 7.32 10.66
N TYR A 84 12.38 6.53 10.01
CA TYR A 84 12.63 5.15 9.59
C TYR A 84 12.78 5.01 8.06
N ARG A 85 12.85 6.10 7.30
CA ARG A 85 13.16 6.03 5.87
C ARG A 85 14.64 5.68 5.65
N GLY A 86 14.96 5.14 4.47
CA GLY A 86 16.32 4.66 4.15
C GLY A 86 16.67 3.26 4.66
N TYR A 87 15.86 2.66 5.55
CA TYR A 87 16.09 1.29 6.06
C TYR A 87 15.38 0.18 5.28
N ARG A 88 14.99 0.46 4.02
CA ARG A 88 14.30 -0.48 3.10
C ARG A 88 12.98 -1.06 3.66
N ILE A 89 12.30 -0.32 4.54
CA ILE A 89 11.04 -0.78 5.16
C ILE A 89 9.90 -0.83 4.14
N SER A 90 9.80 0.13 3.23
CA SER A 90 8.80 0.12 2.15
C SER A 90 8.94 -1.14 1.29
N GLY A 91 10.17 -1.49 0.88
CA GLY A 91 10.45 -2.73 0.16
C GLY A 91 9.96 -3.98 0.91
N LYS A 92 10.26 -4.07 2.21
CA LYS A 92 9.77 -5.20 3.03
C LYS A 92 8.25 -5.24 3.18
N LEU A 93 7.58 -4.09 3.19
CA LEU A 93 6.11 -4.01 3.22
C LEU A 93 5.53 -4.50 1.89
N ILE A 94 6.10 -4.04 0.77
CA ILE A 94 5.72 -4.41 -0.58
C ILE A 94 5.95 -5.92 -0.82
N ASP A 95 7.08 -6.47 -0.39
CA ASP A 95 7.36 -7.90 -0.49
C ASP A 95 6.35 -8.70 0.33
N PHE A 96 6.04 -8.28 1.56
CA PHE A 96 5.03 -8.94 2.39
C PHE A 96 3.63 -8.90 1.76
N ALA A 97 3.24 -7.76 1.18
CA ALA A 97 1.98 -7.62 0.45
C ALA A 97 1.92 -8.55 -0.77
N ASN A 98 3.01 -8.66 -1.53
CA ASN A 98 3.10 -9.54 -2.69
C ASN A 98 3.03 -11.03 -2.32
N GLU A 99 3.72 -11.46 -1.26
CA GLU A 99 3.63 -12.83 -0.77
C GLU A 99 2.20 -13.16 -0.32
N TYR A 100 1.54 -12.23 0.38
CA TYR A 100 0.13 -12.40 0.74
C TYR A 100 -0.76 -12.55 -0.50
N LEU A 101 -0.61 -11.68 -1.51
CA LEU A 101 -1.39 -11.78 -2.75
C LEU A 101 -1.16 -13.09 -3.49
N LYS A 102 0.09 -13.58 -3.49
CA LYS A 102 0.44 -14.89 -4.02
C LYS A 102 -0.31 -16.01 -3.29
N GLU A 103 -0.36 -15.97 -1.96
CA GLU A 103 -1.14 -16.92 -1.14
C GLU A 103 -2.64 -16.86 -1.43
N GLN A 104 -3.16 -15.68 -1.84
CA GLN A 104 -4.55 -15.52 -2.30
C GLN A 104 -4.78 -16.01 -3.75
N GLY A 105 -3.75 -16.51 -4.44
CA GLY A 105 -3.83 -17.07 -5.79
C GLY A 105 -3.60 -16.07 -6.92
N PHE A 106 -3.18 -14.84 -6.62
CA PHE A 106 -2.81 -13.87 -7.64
C PHE A 106 -1.42 -14.17 -8.21
N THR A 107 -1.24 -13.90 -9.50
CA THR A 107 0.05 -14.08 -10.19
C THR A 107 0.73 -12.76 -10.52
N ARG A 108 0.06 -11.63 -10.28
CA ARG A 108 0.55 -10.28 -10.55
C ARG A 108 0.02 -9.30 -9.50
N SER A 109 0.76 -8.22 -9.26
CA SER A 109 0.27 -7.02 -8.56
C SER A 109 0.65 -5.74 -9.31
N TYR A 110 -0.03 -4.65 -8.98
CA TYR A 110 0.16 -3.33 -9.56
C TYR A 110 0.49 -2.31 -8.48
N ILE A 111 1.31 -1.31 -8.80
CA ILE A 111 1.62 -0.20 -7.89
C ILE A 111 1.79 1.09 -8.71
N PRO A 112 1.09 2.17 -8.35
CA PRO A 112 1.28 3.46 -8.97
C PRO A 112 2.39 4.25 -8.25
N THR A 113 3.04 5.16 -8.95
CA THR A 113 3.96 6.12 -8.36
C THR A 113 3.90 7.47 -9.07
N PRO A 114 3.97 8.58 -8.33
CA PRO A 114 4.24 9.89 -8.91
C PRO A 114 5.55 9.92 -9.69
N TRP A 115 5.63 10.83 -10.67
CA TRP A 115 6.77 10.97 -11.57
C TRP A 115 8.08 11.24 -10.82
N GLU A 116 8.04 11.96 -9.69
CA GLU A 116 9.22 12.28 -8.87
C GLU A 116 9.86 11.04 -8.24
N ASN A 117 9.12 9.93 -8.17
CA ASN A 117 9.56 8.65 -7.60
C ASN A 117 9.72 7.57 -8.68
N ALA A 118 9.81 7.97 -9.95
CA ALA A 118 10.05 7.05 -11.06
C ALA A 118 11.29 6.16 -10.82
N GLY A 119 11.20 4.87 -11.17
CA GLY A 119 12.26 3.89 -10.96
C GLY A 119 12.35 3.32 -9.54
N LEU A 120 11.68 3.89 -8.54
CA LEU A 120 11.71 3.41 -7.16
C LEU A 120 11.37 1.92 -7.06
N TYR A 121 10.31 1.49 -7.76
CA TYR A 121 9.80 0.13 -7.63
C TYR A 121 10.55 -0.91 -8.46
N GLU A 122 11.42 -0.50 -9.38
CA GLU A 122 12.31 -1.40 -10.12
C GLU A 122 13.28 -2.13 -9.17
N HIS A 123 13.71 -1.45 -8.11
CA HIS A 123 14.53 -2.05 -7.05
C HIS A 123 13.82 -3.17 -6.27
N PHE A 124 12.50 -3.27 -6.37
CA PHE A 124 11.69 -4.33 -5.75
C PHE A 124 11.15 -5.33 -6.79
N GLY A 125 11.69 -5.31 -8.01
CA GLY A 125 11.35 -6.25 -9.08
C GLY A 125 10.06 -5.92 -9.84
N TYR A 126 9.54 -4.70 -9.69
CA TYR A 126 8.48 -4.23 -10.57
C TYR A 126 9.06 -3.74 -11.90
N SER A 127 8.21 -3.72 -12.94
CA SER A 127 8.52 -3.17 -14.24
C SER A 127 7.50 -2.10 -14.62
N PHE A 128 7.96 -1.01 -15.20
CA PHE A 128 7.09 0.03 -15.75
C PHE A 128 6.13 -0.56 -16.79
N VAL A 129 4.88 -0.11 -16.76
CA VAL A 129 3.81 -0.55 -17.66
C VAL A 129 3.39 0.58 -18.59
N LYS A 130 2.90 1.68 -18.02
CA LYS A 130 2.38 2.84 -18.73
C LYS A 130 2.21 4.04 -17.80
N GLU A 131 2.04 5.21 -18.37
CA GLU A 131 1.45 6.36 -17.68
C GLU A 131 -0.05 6.12 -17.43
N ILE A 132 -0.53 6.59 -16.28
CA ILE A 132 -1.94 6.53 -15.87
C ILE A 132 -2.35 7.88 -15.26
N THR A 133 -3.58 8.30 -15.51
CA THR A 133 -4.13 9.53 -14.93
C THR A 133 -5.05 9.19 -13.77
N ASN A 134 -4.85 9.83 -12.62
CA ASN A 134 -5.69 9.64 -11.44
C ASN A 134 -7.00 10.43 -11.51
N TYR A 135 -7.91 10.23 -10.56
CA TYR A 135 -9.19 10.98 -10.52
C TYR A 135 -9.03 12.50 -10.33
N GLY A 136 -7.88 12.95 -9.84
CA GLY A 136 -7.51 14.37 -9.72
C GLY A 136 -7.00 15.00 -11.02
N GLY A 137 -6.68 14.19 -12.03
CA GLY A 137 -6.16 14.63 -13.31
C GLY A 137 -4.63 14.69 -13.39
N ASP A 138 -3.92 14.28 -12.34
CA ASP A 138 -2.46 14.18 -12.37
C ASP A 138 -2.03 12.84 -12.99
N ASP A 139 -0.90 12.87 -13.71
CA ASP A 139 -0.32 11.70 -14.34
C ASP A 139 0.73 11.05 -13.43
N ASP A 140 0.59 9.74 -13.27
CA ASP A 140 1.47 8.86 -12.50
C ASP A 140 1.99 7.73 -13.40
N PHE A 141 3.02 7.02 -12.92
CA PHE A 141 3.54 5.83 -13.58
C PHE A 141 2.99 4.56 -12.93
N LEU A 142 2.41 3.69 -13.75
CA LEU A 142 2.00 2.35 -13.36
C LEU A 142 3.16 1.36 -13.48
N TYR A 143 3.37 0.61 -12.42
CA TYR A 143 4.31 -0.51 -12.39
C TYR A 143 3.57 -1.82 -12.11
N SER A 144 4.10 -2.94 -12.60
CA SER A 144 3.58 -4.28 -12.28
C SER A 144 4.69 -5.26 -11.96
N LYS A 145 4.37 -6.28 -11.15
CA LYS A 145 5.29 -7.37 -10.79
C LYS A 145 4.58 -8.71 -10.94
N GLU A 146 5.23 -9.68 -11.58
CA GLU A 146 4.82 -11.08 -11.52
C GLU A 146 5.20 -11.67 -10.16
N ILE A 147 4.25 -12.31 -9.47
CA ILE A 147 4.39 -12.82 -8.09
C ILE A 147 4.18 -14.34 -8.01
N LYS A 148 4.60 -15.08 -9.05
CA LYS A 148 4.46 -16.53 -9.16
C LYS A 148 5.30 -17.32 -8.15
#